data_AF-A0A382UNG5-F1
#
_entry.id   AF-A0A382UNG5-F1
#
_cell.length_a   1.000
_cell.length_b   1.000
_cell.length_c   1.000
_cell.angle_alpha   90.00
_cell.angle_beta   90.00
_cell.angle_gamma   90.00
#
_symmetry.space_group_name_H-M   'P 1'
#
loop_
_entity.id
_entity.type
_entity.pdbx_description
1 polymer ?
#
loop_
_entity_poly.entity_id
_entity_poly.type
_entity_poly.pdbx_seq_one_letter_code
_entity_poly.pdbx_strand_id
1 'polypeptide(L)'
;MNLQSTLIVAFSKFHSLILRLTRGKFMGRLAGLDMLLLATVGRKTGKKRYTTLLFKKIDGHYYCAGSFGGSPKAPQWYRNILSNPNVEILAEGKFLNATAVILEDNLKAIAWESLIDIYPNFQKYQNKTDRVIPVIK
;
A
#
# COMPACT_ATOMS: atom_id res chain seq x y z
N MET A 1 -9.70 1.09 -18.22
CA MET A 1 -9.39 0.15 -17.12
C MET A 1 -9.97 -1.19 -17.51
N ASN A 2 -9.31 -2.32 -17.19
CA ASN A 2 -9.89 -3.64 -17.42
C ASN A 2 -10.75 -4.07 -16.22
N LEU A 3 -11.59 -5.10 -16.38
CA LEU A 3 -12.54 -5.55 -15.36
C LEU A 3 -11.87 -5.88 -14.01
N GLN A 4 -10.72 -6.57 -14.05
CA GLN A 4 -9.94 -6.89 -12.85
C GLN A 4 -9.53 -5.64 -12.08
N SER A 5 -8.97 -4.64 -12.76
CA SER A 5 -8.58 -3.37 -12.12
C SER A 5 -9.77 -2.61 -11.53
N THR A 6 -10.94 -2.71 -12.16
CA THR A 6 -12.18 -2.09 -11.64
C THR A 6 -12.62 -2.75 -10.33
N LEU A 7 -12.60 -4.08 -10.26
CA LEU A 7 -12.94 -4.83 -9.05
C LEU A 7 -11.97 -4.53 -7.91
N ILE A 8 -10.66 -4.50 -8.19
CA ILE A 8 -9.65 -4.14 -7.19
C ILE A 8 -9.90 -2.74 -6.63
N VAL A 9 -10.18 -1.76 -7.50
CA VAL A 9 -10.44 -0.38 -7.08
C VAL A 9 -11.73 -0.26 -6.28
N ALA A 10 -12.80 -0.96 -6.69
CA ALA A 10 -14.07 -0.98 -5.96
C ALA A 10 -13.89 -1.56 -4.55
N PHE A 11 -13.26 -2.73 -4.45
CA PHE A 11 -12.98 -3.37 -3.16
C PHE A 11 -12.06 -2.51 -2.29
N SER A 12 -11.00 -1.94 -2.87
CA SER A 12 -10.08 -1.05 -2.14
C SER A 12 -10.79 0.16 -1.54
N LYS A 13 -11.73 0.79 -2.28
CA LYS A 13 -12.53 1.90 -1.75
C LYS A 13 -13.43 1.48 -0.60
N PHE A 14 -14.13 0.35 -0.75
CA PHE A 14 -14.96 -0.21 0.30
C PHE A 14 -14.13 -0.50 1.57
N HIS A 15 -13.04 -1.23 1.42
CA HIS A 15 -12.16 -1.60 2.52
C HIS A 15 -11.57 -0.36 3.21
N SER A 16 -11.12 0.63 2.43
CA SER A 16 -10.61 1.90 2.95
C SER A 16 -11.66 2.67 3.75
N LEU A 17 -12.92 2.64 3.32
CA LEU A 17 -14.03 3.26 4.04
C LEU A 17 -14.25 2.58 5.39
N ILE A 18 -14.29 1.24 5.42
CA ILE A 18 -14.50 0.47 6.66
C ILE A 18 -13.36 0.71 7.66
N LEU A 19 -12.09 0.63 7.24
CA LEU A 19 -10.96 0.89 8.14
C LEU A 19 -11.02 2.30 8.72
N ARG A 20 -11.35 3.29 7.88
CA ARG A 20 -11.42 4.69 8.30
C ARG A 20 -12.52 4.92 9.34
N LEU A 21 -13.73 4.42 9.07
CA LEU A 21 -14.88 4.62 9.96
C LEU A 21 -14.71 3.88 11.29
N THR A 22 -14.08 2.72 11.26
CA THR A 22 -13.93 1.86 12.44
C THR A 22 -12.59 2.02 13.15
N ARG A 23 -11.72 2.91 12.66
CA ARG A 23 -10.34 3.08 13.12
C ARG A 23 -9.57 1.75 13.16
N GLY A 24 -9.77 0.93 12.13
CA GLY A 24 -9.11 -0.36 11.97
C GLY A 24 -9.69 -1.50 12.82
N LYS A 25 -10.71 -1.25 13.64
CA LYS A 25 -11.36 -2.29 14.46
C LYS A 25 -12.05 -3.36 13.63
N PHE A 26 -12.56 -2.99 12.44
CA PHE A 26 -13.12 -3.94 11.49
C PHE A 26 -12.29 -3.99 10.21
N MET A 27 -12.09 -5.21 9.69
CA MET A 27 -11.28 -5.50 8.51
C MET A 27 -9.81 -5.02 8.58
N GLY A 28 -9.28 -4.70 9.77
CA GLY A 28 -7.87 -4.39 9.97
C GLY A 28 -6.93 -5.57 9.66
N ARG A 29 -7.49 -6.77 9.56
CA ARG A 29 -6.83 -7.96 9.00
C ARG A 29 -7.66 -8.55 7.87
N LEU A 30 -7.01 -9.03 6.81
CA LEU A 30 -7.65 -9.71 5.70
C LEU A 30 -6.86 -10.97 5.36
N ALA A 31 -7.52 -12.14 5.36
CA ALA A 31 -6.87 -13.43 5.13
C ALA A 31 -5.62 -13.66 6.02
N GLY A 32 -5.68 -13.22 7.28
CA GLY A 32 -4.57 -13.32 8.24
C GLY A 32 -3.50 -12.23 8.16
N LEU A 33 -3.57 -11.34 7.16
CA LEU A 33 -2.58 -10.30 6.88
C LEU A 33 -3.00 -8.97 7.49
N ASP A 34 -2.09 -8.26 8.12
CA ASP A 34 -2.34 -6.95 8.70
C ASP A 34 -2.44 -5.87 7.61
N MET A 35 -3.42 -4.99 7.77
CA MET A 35 -3.76 -3.96 6.80
C MET A 35 -3.65 -2.58 7.46
N LEU A 36 -2.96 -1.66 6.80
CA LEU A 36 -2.95 -0.25 7.17
C LEU A 36 -3.79 0.56 6.20
N LEU A 37 -4.32 1.69 6.67
CA LEU A 37 -4.92 2.69 5.78
C LEU A 37 -3.89 3.79 5.51
N LEU A 38 -3.50 3.95 4.25
CA LEU A 38 -2.66 5.05 3.81
C LEU A 38 -3.53 6.23 3.36
N ALA A 39 -3.28 7.41 3.91
CA ALA A 39 -3.82 8.69 3.45
C ALA A 39 -2.75 9.50 2.70
N THR A 40 -3.02 9.82 1.43
CA THR A 40 -2.17 10.66 0.57
C THR A 40 -2.92 11.91 0.09
N VAL A 41 -2.19 12.93 -0.35
CA VAL A 41 -2.77 14.07 -1.08
C VAL A 41 -2.76 13.76 -2.58
N GLY A 42 -3.92 13.81 -3.23
CA GLY A 42 -4.01 13.53 -4.66
C GLY A 42 -3.30 14.60 -5.50
N ARG A 43 -2.16 14.27 -6.12
CA ARG A 43 -1.27 15.21 -6.82
C ARG A 43 -1.93 16.12 -7.86
N LYS A 44 -3.02 15.66 -8.49
CA LYS A 44 -3.78 16.44 -9.50
C LYS A 44 -4.92 17.25 -8.91
N THR A 45 -5.42 16.86 -7.73
CA THR A 45 -6.70 17.35 -7.20
C THR A 45 -6.58 18.05 -5.86
N GLY A 46 -5.45 17.93 -5.15
CA GLY A 46 -5.29 18.38 -3.76
C GLY A 46 -6.12 17.61 -2.72
N LYS A 47 -7.11 16.82 -3.14
CA LYS A 47 -7.99 16.06 -2.22
C LYS A 47 -7.27 14.90 -1.53
N LYS A 48 -7.56 14.70 -0.25
CA LYS A 48 -7.12 13.53 0.53
C LYS A 48 -7.68 12.24 -0.08
N ARG A 49 -6.82 11.23 -0.24
CA ARG A 49 -7.12 9.91 -0.83
C ARG A 49 -6.70 8.82 0.13
N TYR A 50 -7.57 7.84 0.32
CA TYR A 50 -7.33 6.71 1.21
C TYR A 50 -7.11 5.44 0.40
N THR A 51 -6.18 4.60 0.83
CA THR A 51 -5.92 3.29 0.24
C THR A 51 -5.49 2.31 1.32
N THR A 52 -6.21 1.20 1.43
CA THR A 52 -5.81 0.09 2.31
C THR A 52 -4.68 -0.72 1.67
N LEU A 53 -3.62 -0.99 2.44
CA LEU A 53 -2.42 -1.70 2.00
C LEU A 53 -2.06 -2.80 3.00
N LEU A 54 -1.61 -3.93 2.49
CA LEU A 54 -0.88 -4.91 3.29
C LEU A 54 0.46 -4.29 3.67
N PHE A 55 0.88 -4.48 4.92
CA PHE A 55 2.18 -4.01 5.38
C PHE A 55 2.91 -5.05 6.22
N LYS A 56 4.22 -4.84 6.39
CA LYS A 56 5.04 -5.47 7.43
C LYS A 56 5.66 -4.38 8.30
N LYS A 57 5.65 -4.56 9.62
CA LYS A 57 6.34 -3.67 10.55
C LYS A 57 7.71 -4.24 10.91
N ILE A 58 8.77 -3.46 10.76
CA ILE A 58 10.15 -3.85 11.11
C ILE A 58 10.80 -2.63 11.77
N ASP A 59 11.32 -2.80 12.99
CA ASP A 59 12.03 -1.76 13.74
C ASP A 59 11.28 -0.42 13.81
N GLY A 60 9.96 -0.48 14.00
CA GLY A 60 9.10 0.71 14.10
C GLY A 60 8.71 1.36 12.77
N HIS A 61 9.18 0.84 11.63
CA HIS A 61 8.83 1.30 10.29
C HIS A 61 7.81 0.40 9.59
N TYR A 62 7.04 0.94 8.65
CA TYR A 62 5.94 0.26 7.97
C TYR A 62 6.25 0.06 6.49
N TYR A 63 6.44 -1.18 6.07
CA TYR A 63 6.82 -1.50 4.70
C TYR A 63 5.62 -1.95 3.88
N CYS A 64 5.41 -1.36 2.70
CA CYS A 64 4.33 -1.66 1.77
C CYS A 64 4.83 -1.83 0.33
N ALA A 65 4.11 -2.60 -0.49
CA ALA A 65 4.39 -2.75 -1.92
C ALA A 65 3.39 -2.02 -2.82
N GLY A 66 3.90 -1.27 -3.80
CA GLY A 66 3.12 -0.69 -4.89
C GLY A 66 2.71 -1.71 -5.96
N SER A 67 2.22 -2.89 -5.56
CA SER A 67 2.04 -4.05 -6.46
C SER A 67 0.82 -3.96 -7.37
N PHE A 68 -0.28 -3.34 -6.90
CA PHE A 68 -1.56 -3.25 -7.60
C PHE A 68 -1.97 -4.54 -8.32
N GLY A 69 -1.79 -5.68 -7.65
CA GLY A 69 -2.12 -7.02 -8.18
C GLY A 69 -1.26 -7.46 -9.39
N GLY A 70 -0.06 -6.91 -9.57
CA GLY A 70 0.78 -7.16 -10.74
C GLY A 70 0.32 -6.40 -11.99
N SER A 71 -0.51 -5.37 -11.83
CA SER A 71 -0.91 -4.53 -12.96
C SER A 71 0.31 -3.88 -13.63
N PRO A 72 0.32 -3.74 -14.97
CA PRO A 72 1.37 -2.97 -15.67
C PRO A 72 1.35 -1.48 -15.33
N LYS A 73 0.30 -0.98 -14.67
CA LYS A 73 0.21 0.40 -14.20
C LYS A 73 0.54 0.48 -12.72
N ALA A 74 1.41 1.42 -12.36
CA ALA A 74 1.62 1.76 -10.95
C ALA A 74 0.34 2.35 -10.31
N PRO A 75 0.06 2.08 -9.03
CA PRO A 75 -1.13 2.59 -8.36
C PRO A 75 -1.08 4.10 -8.18
N GLN A 76 -2.24 4.75 -8.12
CA GLN A 76 -2.29 6.22 -8.03
C GLN A 76 -1.74 6.77 -6.71
N TRP A 77 -1.88 6.05 -5.59
CA TRP A 77 -1.32 6.46 -4.30
C TRP A 77 0.21 6.53 -4.34
N TYR A 78 0.88 5.62 -5.06
CA TYR A 78 2.33 5.66 -5.23
C TYR A 78 2.75 6.92 -5.99
N ARG A 79 2.02 7.26 -7.05
CA ARG A 79 2.24 8.51 -7.79
C ARG A 79 1.95 9.76 -6.95
N ASN A 80 1.07 9.67 -5.94
CA ASN A 80 0.83 10.76 -5.01
C ASN A 80 2.03 10.93 -4.07
N ILE A 81 2.57 9.84 -3.51
CA ILE A 81 3.78 9.85 -2.66
C ILE A 81 4.97 10.46 -3.40
N LEU A 82 5.19 10.07 -4.65
CA LEU A 82 6.24 10.66 -5.50
C LEU A 82 6.14 12.20 -5.61
N SER A 83 4.94 12.76 -5.48
CA SER A 83 4.71 14.21 -5.54
C SER A 83 4.71 14.87 -4.16
N ASN A 84 4.33 14.14 -3.10
CA ASN A 84 4.32 14.61 -1.72
C ASN A 84 4.49 13.40 -0.78
N PRO A 85 5.65 13.25 -0.13
CA PRO A 85 5.94 12.10 0.72
C PRO A 85 5.28 12.19 2.10
N ASN A 86 4.73 13.35 2.48
CA ASN A 86 4.03 13.51 3.75
C ASN A 86 2.67 12.80 3.69
N VAL A 87 2.52 11.78 4.52
CA VAL A 87 1.33 10.92 4.56
C VAL A 87 0.82 10.77 5.99
N GLU A 88 -0.42 10.32 6.10
CA GLU A 88 -0.97 9.84 7.35
C GLU A 88 -1.25 8.34 7.19
N ILE A 89 -0.95 7.55 8.21
CA ILE A 89 -1.31 6.13 8.25
C ILE A 89 -2.23 5.87 9.42
N LEU A 90 -3.22 4.98 9.24
CA LEU A 90 -3.88 4.29 10.33
C LEU A 90 -3.31 2.88 10.39
N ALA A 91 -2.50 2.62 11.42
CA ALA A 91 -1.92 1.31 11.69
C ALA A 91 -2.08 1.02 13.19
N GLU A 92 -2.30 -0.25 13.54
CA GLU A 92 -2.43 -0.69 14.94
C GLU A 92 -3.47 0.15 15.74
N GLY A 93 -4.54 0.59 15.07
CA GLY A 93 -5.62 1.38 15.67
C GLY A 93 -5.32 2.86 15.92
N LYS A 94 -4.16 3.38 15.50
CA LYS A 94 -3.74 4.78 15.69
C LYS A 94 -3.46 5.48 14.37
N PHE A 95 -3.87 6.75 14.30
CA PHE A 95 -3.44 7.63 13.21
C PHE A 95 -2.07 8.22 13.53
N LEU A 96 -1.16 8.15 12.57
CA LEU A 96 0.22 8.61 12.68
C LEU A 96 0.56 9.44 11.44
N ASN A 97 1.21 10.59 11.64
CA ASN A 97 1.88 11.29 10.55
C ASN A 97 3.20 10.57 10.24
N ALA A 98 3.50 10.40 8.96
CA ALA A 98 4.71 9.71 8.50
C ALA A 98 5.24 10.36 7.22
N THR A 99 6.50 10.07 6.92
CA THR A 99 7.15 10.43 5.66
C THR A 99 7.45 9.15 4.90
N ALA A 100 6.82 8.98 3.74
CA ALA A 100 7.03 7.81 2.91
C ALA A 100 8.37 7.88 2.18
N VAL A 101 9.16 6.81 2.27
CA VAL A 101 10.46 6.69 1.61
C VAL A 101 10.39 5.55 0.60
N ILE A 102 10.69 5.85 -0.66
CA ILE A 102 10.78 4.83 -1.71
C ILE A 102 12.15 4.18 -1.59
N LEU A 103 12.18 2.86 -1.42
CA LEU A 103 13.43 2.13 -1.28
C LEU A 103 14.00 1.81 -2.66
N GLU A 104 15.33 1.85 -2.72
CA GLU A 104 16.14 1.55 -3.91
C GLU A 104 17.13 0.42 -3.58
N ASP A 105 17.70 -0.17 -4.64
CA ASP A 105 18.78 -1.15 -4.60
C ASP A 105 18.65 -2.23 -3.50
N ASN A 106 19.67 -2.39 -2.67
CA ASN A 106 19.76 -3.43 -1.66
C ASN A 106 18.69 -3.27 -0.56
N LEU A 107 18.36 -2.03 -0.18
CA LEU A 107 17.33 -1.78 0.83
C LEU A 107 15.95 -2.21 0.33
N LYS A 108 15.67 -1.98 -0.96
CA LYS A 108 14.46 -2.49 -1.60
C LYS A 108 14.46 -4.01 -1.63
N ALA A 109 15.56 -4.65 -2.00
CA ALA A 109 15.65 -6.11 -2.08
C ALA A 109 15.35 -6.77 -0.72
N ILE A 110 15.99 -6.31 0.35
CA ILE A 110 15.77 -6.82 1.71
C ILE A 110 14.32 -6.65 2.16
N ALA A 111 13.75 -5.45 1.95
CA ALA A 111 12.36 -5.18 2.32
C ALA A 111 11.36 -5.98 1.46
N TRP A 112 11.69 -6.22 0.19
CA TRP A 112 10.87 -7.03 -0.72
C TRP A 112 10.80 -8.48 -0.29
N GLU A 113 11.94 -9.11 0.03
CA GLU A 113 11.99 -10.47 0.58
C GLU A 113 11.15 -10.57 1.86
N SER A 114 11.32 -9.59 2.75
CA SER A 114 10.51 -9.50 3.97
C SER A 114 9.00 -9.44 3.72
N LEU A 115 8.56 -8.79 2.64
CA LEU A 115 7.15 -8.75 2.24
C LEU A 115 6.68 -10.06 1.60
N ILE A 116 7.55 -10.74 0.85
CA ILE A 116 7.28 -12.06 0.28
C ILE A 116 7.08 -13.10 1.40
N ASP A 117 7.88 -13.05 2.47
CA ASP A 117 7.76 -13.96 3.61
C ASP A 117 6.34 -14.02 4.17
N ILE A 118 5.68 -12.86 4.26
CA ILE A 118 4.30 -12.77 4.78
C ILE A 118 3.27 -12.93 3.68
N TYR A 119 3.60 -12.62 2.42
CA TYR A 119 2.68 -12.72 1.30
C TYR A 119 3.36 -13.19 0.00
N PRO A 120 3.54 -14.51 -0.17
CA PRO A 120 4.27 -15.09 -1.32
C PRO A 120 3.69 -14.73 -2.69
N ASN A 121 2.42 -14.33 -2.76
CA ASN A 121 1.79 -13.88 -4.00
C ASN A 121 2.42 -12.59 -4.57
N PHE A 122 3.19 -11.83 -3.79
CA PHE A 122 3.96 -10.70 -4.34
C PHE A 122 4.95 -11.14 -5.42
N GLN A 123 5.57 -12.31 -5.29
CA GLN A 123 6.44 -12.85 -6.34
C GLN A 123 5.67 -13.12 -7.64
N LYS A 124 4.46 -13.70 -7.52
CA LYS A 124 3.56 -13.90 -8.68
C LYS A 124 3.16 -12.58 -9.33
N TYR A 125 3.01 -11.51 -8.55
CA TYR A 125 2.69 -10.19 -9.08
C TYR A 125 3.88 -9.57 -9.82
N GLN A 126 5.10 -9.71 -9.31
CA GLN A 126 6.30 -9.24 -9.99
C GLN A 126 6.51 -9.98 -11.31
N ASN A 127 6.28 -11.29 -11.36
CA ASN A 127 6.38 -12.09 -12.59
C ASN A 127 5.32 -11.74 -13.64
N LYS A 128 4.23 -11.04 -13.26
CA LYS A 128 3.13 -10.64 -14.16
C LYS A 128 3.33 -9.28 -14.82
N THR A 129 4.40 -8.57 -14.50
CA THR A 129 4.63 -7.22 -14.99
C THR A 129 6.10 -6.92 -15.22
N ASP A 130 6.38 -6.17 -16.28
CA ASP A 130 7.75 -5.73 -16.59
C ASP A 130 8.22 -4.57 -15.71
N ARG A 131 7.32 -3.95 -14.95
CA ARG A 131 7.71 -2.86 -14.05
C ARG A 131 8.34 -3.44 -12.79
N VAL A 132 9.35 -2.73 -12.28
CA VAL A 132 9.79 -2.94 -10.92
C VAL A 132 8.68 -2.53 -9.96
N ILE A 133 8.22 -3.44 -9.10
CA ILE A 133 7.26 -3.10 -8.05
C ILE A 133 8.00 -2.28 -6.97
N PRO A 134 7.58 -1.03 -6.70
CA PRO A 134 8.24 -0.22 -5.69
C PRO A 134 7.89 -0.72 -4.28
N VAL A 135 8.87 -0.63 -3.38
CA VAL A 135 8.69 -0.86 -1.94
C VAL A 135 8.83 0.46 -1.23
N ILE A 136 7.91 0.73 -0.31
CA ILE A 136 7.82 1.98 0.44
C ILE A 136 8.01 1.65 1.91
N LYS A 137 8.86 2.42 2.60
CA LYS A 137 9.03 2.46 4.06
C LYS A 137 8.28 3.65 4.65
#